data_AF-A0AAV5V8G6-F1
#
_entry.id   AF-A0AAV5V8G6-F1
#
_cell.length_a   1.000
_cell.length_b   1.000
_cell.length_c   1.000
_cell.angle_alpha   90.00
_cell.angle_beta   90.00
_cell.angle_gamma   90.00
#
_symmetry.space_group_name_H-M   'P 1'
#
loop_
_entity.id
_entity.type
_entity.pdbx_description
1 polymer ?
#
loop_
_entity_poly.entity_id
_entity_poly.type
_entity_poly.pdbx_seq_one_letter_code
_entity_poly.pdbx_strand_id
1 'polypeptide(L)'
;KDCLDSKDEKKARELRAKREEMQRAHEVEMRKMEEQLRELTQRNEQTMKAISTETRRGMDQMKSEDEKRTEEMRRKIESDRREFERRRREEAAKESNEREKRETSRRTEINEDRKKGEMERNEYERMKKTEADVWNEKMRISEAEFNATKEQQEKELSRIRDEHENKLRKMMEDADRERELHADRLRRERERVAIAYQEYCSKWKNQMREMFTLMQQRIWSRQVEERWAARLAALREVHIPIHQSFFNLRFDLEDLTRCNGPDLSAWKRSEIEVKVSLLLDQLDVEIRIMGNEVDEMKKMAFEHPEAKFLADIQESADSIGKAANSLIESMEAIEKHLKTEYDQLLSVNQWKICENSFDDLERKIDLLPTLSGLKMKYQQ
;
A
#
# COMPACT_ATOMS: atom_id res chain seq x y z
N LYS A 1 -44.99 -118.50 -180.72
CA LYS A 1 -45.35 -119.60 -179.80
C LYS A 1 -44.30 -119.68 -178.71
N ASP A 2 -44.78 -119.56 -177.48
CA ASP A 2 -44.41 -120.25 -176.24
C ASP A 2 -43.13 -119.95 -175.41
N CYS A 3 -43.40 -119.89 -174.08
CA CYS A 3 -42.63 -120.04 -172.83
C CYS A 3 -41.57 -118.99 -172.43
N LEU A 4 -41.49 -118.37 -171.23
CA LEU A 4 -41.84 -118.59 -169.79
C LEU A 4 -40.56 -118.72 -168.93
N ASP A 5 -40.51 -117.92 -167.84
CA ASP A 5 -39.67 -117.98 -166.60
C ASP A 5 -38.13 -117.85 -166.72
N SER A 6 -37.33 -117.28 -165.79
CA SER A 6 -37.45 -116.93 -164.38
C SER A 6 -36.43 -115.82 -164.07
N LYS A 7 -36.91 -114.60 -163.78
CA LYS A 7 -36.10 -113.40 -163.45
C LYS A 7 -35.99 -113.11 -161.94
N ASP A 8 -36.76 -113.81 -161.10
CA ASP A 8 -36.97 -113.35 -159.71
C ASP A 8 -36.27 -114.18 -158.62
N GLU A 9 -35.82 -115.42 -158.90
CA GLU A 9 -35.21 -116.26 -157.85
C GLU A 9 -33.72 -116.00 -157.58
N LYS A 10 -32.94 -115.56 -158.57
CA LYS A 10 -31.48 -115.44 -158.38
C LYS A 10 -31.07 -114.20 -157.59
N LYS A 11 -31.81 -113.09 -157.73
CA LYS A 11 -31.60 -111.85 -156.94
C LYS A 11 -31.87 -112.03 -155.44
N ALA A 12 -32.76 -112.96 -155.08
CA ALA A 12 -33.05 -113.25 -153.68
C ALA A 12 -31.91 -113.97 -152.95
N ARG A 13 -31.07 -114.73 -153.67
CA ARG A 13 -29.91 -115.43 -153.07
C ARG A 13 -28.72 -114.51 -152.83
N GLU A 14 -28.49 -113.52 -153.68
CA GLU A 14 -27.43 -112.51 -153.48
C GLU A 14 -27.68 -111.59 -152.27
N LEU A 15 -28.94 -111.28 -151.97
CA LEU A 15 -29.31 -110.39 -150.87
C LEU A 15 -29.24 -111.06 -149.49
N ARG A 16 -29.37 -112.39 -149.40
CA ARG A 16 -29.19 -113.11 -148.13
C ARG A 16 -27.71 -113.32 -147.78
N ALA A 17 -26.86 -113.64 -148.76
CA ALA A 17 -25.42 -113.81 -148.53
C ALA A 17 -24.74 -112.53 -148.03
N LYS A 18 -25.09 -111.36 -148.61
CA LYS A 18 -24.54 -110.07 -148.17
C LYS A 18 -24.95 -109.66 -146.76
N ARG A 19 -26.08 -110.18 -146.26
CA ARG A 19 -26.57 -109.84 -144.91
C ARG A 19 -25.87 -110.66 -143.83
N GLU A 20 -25.57 -111.93 -144.11
CA GLU A 20 -24.83 -112.80 -143.19
C GLU A 20 -23.35 -112.42 -143.10
N GLU A 21 -22.73 -111.97 -144.19
CA GLU A 21 -21.33 -111.52 -144.19
C GLU A 21 -21.14 -110.24 -143.36
N MET A 22 -22.08 -109.30 -143.46
CA MET A 22 -22.06 -108.04 -142.70
C MET A 22 -22.27 -108.27 -141.20
N GLN A 23 -23.09 -109.24 -140.81
CA GLN A 23 -23.27 -109.61 -139.40
C GLN A 23 -22.02 -110.25 -138.80
N ARG A 24 -21.30 -111.10 -139.54
CA ARG A 24 -20.04 -111.68 -139.06
C ARG A 24 -18.92 -110.65 -138.93
N ALA A 25 -18.87 -109.66 -139.82
CA ALA A 25 -17.89 -108.57 -139.72
C ALA A 25 -18.12 -107.74 -138.45
N HIS A 26 -19.38 -107.46 -138.11
CA HIS A 26 -19.72 -106.66 -136.93
C HIS A 26 -19.42 -107.41 -135.61
N GLU A 27 -19.65 -108.72 -135.54
CA GLU A 27 -19.32 -109.53 -134.35
C GLU A 27 -17.81 -109.60 -134.08
N VAL A 28 -16.99 -109.64 -135.12
CA VAL A 28 -15.52 -109.67 -134.97
C VAL A 28 -14.98 -108.33 -134.47
N GLU A 29 -15.56 -107.22 -134.90
CA GLU A 29 -15.15 -105.88 -134.47
C GLU A 29 -15.51 -105.60 -133.01
N MET A 30 -16.68 -106.06 -132.56
CA MET A 30 -17.10 -105.96 -131.15
C MET A 30 -16.17 -106.72 -130.21
N ARG A 31 -15.71 -107.92 -130.60
CA ARG A 31 -14.73 -108.68 -129.79
C ARG A 31 -13.37 -107.99 -129.67
N LYS A 32 -12.88 -107.37 -130.75
CA LYS A 32 -11.63 -106.57 -130.69
C LYS A 32 -11.76 -105.38 -129.74
N MET A 33 -12.92 -104.74 -129.70
CA MET A 33 -13.16 -103.58 -128.83
C MET A 33 -13.24 -103.97 -127.35
N GLU A 34 -13.85 -105.11 -127.02
CA GLU A 34 -13.87 -105.66 -125.66
C GLU A 34 -12.46 -106.04 -125.16
N GLU A 35 -11.61 -106.57 -126.04
CA GLU A 35 -10.26 -106.99 -125.68
C GLU A 35 -9.36 -105.78 -125.38
N GLN A 36 -9.49 -104.68 -126.13
CA GLN A 36 -8.79 -103.41 -125.87
C GLN A 36 -9.21 -102.75 -124.55
N LEU A 37 -10.49 -102.86 -124.16
CA LEU A 37 -10.98 -102.34 -122.87
C LEU A 37 -10.43 -103.12 -121.67
N ARG A 38 -10.23 -104.43 -121.79
CA ARG A 38 -9.62 -105.25 -120.74
C ARG A 38 -8.16 -104.89 -120.49
N GLU A 39 -7.36 -104.73 -121.55
CA GLU A 39 -5.93 -104.34 -121.41
C GLU A 39 -5.76 -102.97 -120.73
N LEU A 40 -6.62 -102.01 -121.06
CA LEU A 40 -6.56 -100.66 -120.50
C LEU A 40 -6.91 -100.64 -119.00
N THR A 41 -7.85 -101.51 -118.60
CA THR A 41 -8.24 -101.66 -117.19
C THR A 41 -7.11 -102.29 -116.37
N GLN A 42 -6.43 -103.30 -116.91
CA GLN A 42 -5.31 -103.96 -116.23
C GLN A 42 -4.09 -103.03 -116.06
N ARG A 43 -3.83 -102.14 -117.04
CA ARG A 43 -2.75 -101.16 -116.96
C ARG A 43 -2.99 -100.13 -115.85
N ASN A 44 -4.22 -99.63 -115.73
CA ASN A 44 -4.58 -98.65 -114.70
C ASN A 44 -4.43 -99.20 -113.27
N GLU A 45 -4.75 -100.47 -113.07
CA GLU A 45 -4.68 -101.14 -111.76
C GLU A 45 -3.22 -101.30 -111.27
N GLN A 46 -2.27 -101.50 -112.18
CA GLN A 46 -0.85 -101.57 -111.85
C GLN A 46 -0.26 -100.20 -111.48
N THR A 47 -0.66 -99.13 -112.17
CA THR A 47 -0.24 -97.75 -111.81
C THR A 47 -0.76 -97.29 -110.46
N MET A 48 -2.01 -97.63 -110.10
CA MET A 48 -2.58 -97.26 -108.79
C MET A 48 -1.89 -97.96 -107.62
N LYS A 49 -1.43 -99.21 -107.80
CA LYS A 49 -0.67 -99.92 -106.76
C LYS A 49 0.70 -99.28 -106.50
N ALA A 50 1.38 -98.76 -107.51
CA ALA A 50 2.69 -98.11 -107.35
C ALA A 50 2.59 -96.81 -106.53
N ILE A 51 1.58 -95.97 -106.80
CA ILE A 51 1.36 -94.70 -106.10
C ILE A 51 0.98 -94.92 -104.61
N SER A 52 0.24 -96.00 -104.32
CA SER A 52 -0.14 -96.33 -102.94
C SER A 52 1.05 -96.74 -102.07
N THR A 53 2.07 -97.38 -102.64
CA THR A 53 3.24 -97.83 -101.87
C THR A 53 4.23 -96.71 -101.58
N GLU A 54 4.33 -95.70 -102.45
CA GLU A 54 5.24 -94.56 -102.27
C GLU A 54 4.71 -93.54 -101.25
N THR A 55 3.39 -93.32 -101.25
CA THR A 55 2.73 -92.41 -100.28
C THR A 55 2.85 -92.89 -98.82
N ARG A 56 2.89 -94.22 -98.59
CA ARG A 56 3.03 -94.79 -97.25
C ARG A 56 4.43 -94.61 -96.65
N ARG A 57 5.48 -94.64 -97.48
CA ARG A 57 6.87 -94.41 -97.03
C ARG A 57 7.14 -92.95 -96.66
N GLY A 58 6.47 -91.98 -97.31
CA GLY A 58 6.61 -90.56 -96.99
C GLY A 58 5.99 -90.13 -95.65
N MET A 59 4.88 -90.76 -95.23
CA MET A 59 4.22 -90.42 -93.95
C MET A 59 4.97 -90.94 -92.72
N ASP A 60 5.63 -92.09 -92.82
CA ASP A 60 6.33 -92.70 -91.67
C ASP A 60 7.65 -91.96 -91.34
N GLN A 61 8.31 -91.33 -92.31
CA GLN A 61 9.47 -90.47 -92.05
C GLN A 61 9.10 -89.14 -91.40
N MET A 62 7.94 -88.56 -91.75
CA MET A 62 7.51 -87.26 -91.22
C MET A 62 7.11 -87.32 -89.74
N LYS A 63 6.49 -88.43 -89.30
CA LYS A 63 6.13 -88.62 -87.88
C LYS A 63 7.34 -88.79 -86.96
N SER A 64 8.43 -89.40 -87.43
CA SER A 64 9.63 -89.60 -86.61
C SER A 64 10.44 -88.32 -86.36
N GLU A 65 10.37 -87.32 -87.25
CA GLU A 65 11.04 -86.03 -87.06
C GLU A 65 10.23 -85.05 -86.18
N ASP A 66 8.90 -85.14 -86.20
CA ASP A 66 8.02 -84.24 -85.42
C ASP A 66 7.96 -84.62 -83.92
N GLU A 67 8.12 -85.91 -83.60
CA GLU A 67 8.25 -86.38 -82.21
C GLU A 67 9.59 -85.96 -81.57
N LYS A 68 10.67 -85.82 -82.36
CA LYS A 68 11.97 -85.34 -81.84
C LYS A 68 11.98 -83.85 -81.51
N ARG A 69 11.28 -83.02 -82.29
CA ARG A 69 11.21 -81.56 -82.06
C ARG A 69 10.34 -81.18 -80.86
N THR A 70 9.28 -81.93 -80.60
CA THR A 70 8.34 -81.67 -79.50
C THR A 70 8.91 -82.04 -78.12
N GLU A 71 9.73 -83.10 -78.03
CA GLU A 71 10.40 -83.51 -76.79
C GLU A 71 11.53 -82.54 -76.36
N GLU A 72 12.26 -81.98 -77.33
CA GLU A 72 13.34 -81.02 -77.08
C GLU A 72 12.81 -79.66 -76.57
N MET A 73 11.66 -79.22 -77.07
CA MET A 73 11.00 -77.97 -76.63
C MET A 73 10.45 -78.08 -75.20
N ARG A 74 9.93 -79.26 -74.80
CA ARG A 74 9.45 -79.50 -73.42
C ARG A 74 10.56 -79.39 -72.37
N ARG A 75 11.75 -79.93 -72.64
CA ARG A 75 12.89 -79.85 -71.71
C ARG A 75 13.37 -78.42 -71.47
N LYS A 76 13.27 -77.55 -72.48
CA LYS A 76 13.67 -76.14 -72.36
C LYS A 76 12.71 -75.32 -71.50
N ILE A 77 11.40 -75.53 -71.66
CA ILE A 77 10.36 -74.86 -70.85
C ILE A 77 10.45 -75.26 -69.37
N GLU A 78 10.71 -76.54 -69.07
CA GLU A 78 10.88 -77.04 -67.70
C GLU A 78 12.11 -76.43 -67.01
N SER A 79 13.21 -76.23 -67.76
CA SER A 79 14.43 -75.58 -67.27
C SER A 79 14.21 -74.10 -66.93
N ASP A 80 13.58 -73.35 -67.84
CA ASP A 80 13.31 -71.92 -67.66
C ASP A 80 12.36 -71.66 -66.48
N ARG A 81 11.38 -72.56 -66.25
CA ARG A 81 10.45 -72.48 -65.12
C ARG A 81 11.16 -72.65 -63.77
N ARG A 82 12.11 -73.59 -63.65
CA ARG A 82 12.86 -73.80 -62.41
C ARG A 82 13.79 -72.64 -62.09
N GLU A 83 14.37 -72.00 -63.09
CA GLU A 83 15.22 -70.82 -62.88
C GLU A 83 14.40 -69.60 -62.43
N PHE A 84 13.20 -69.41 -63.00
CA PHE A 84 12.28 -68.33 -62.61
C PHE A 84 11.79 -68.47 -61.15
N GLU A 85 11.43 -69.68 -60.73
CA GLU A 85 11.02 -69.94 -59.33
C GLU A 85 12.16 -69.71 -58.33
N ARG A 86 13.42 -70.00 -58.70
CA ARG A 86 14.58 -69.73 -57.84
C ARG A 86 14.80 -68.22 -57.65
N ARG A 87 14.78 -67.44 -58.73
CA ARG A 87 14.94 -65.97 -58.65
C ARG A 87 13.85 -65.31 -57.80
N ARG A 88 12.60 -65.76 -57.92
CA ARG A 88 11.48 -65.26 -57.11
C ARG A 88 11.65 -65.53 -55.60
N ARG A 89 12.26 -66.66 -55.21
CA ARG A 89 12.56 -66.95 -53.80
C ARG A 89 13.72 -66.11 -53.28
N GLU A 90 14.74 -65.87 -54.08
CA GLU A 90 15.88 -65.01 -53.72
C GLU A 90 15.47 -63.54 -53.55
N GLU A 91 14.59 -63.03 -54.42
CA GLU A 91 14.03 -61.67 -54.29
C GLU A 91 13.14 -61.53 -53.05
N ALA A 92 12.28 -62.51 -52.76
CA ALA A 92 11.45 -62.50 -51.55
C ALA A 92 12.30 -62.55 -50.26
N ALA A 93 13.41 -63.31 -50.27
CA ALA A 93 14.33 -63.36 -49.13
C ALA A 93 15.09 -62.04 -48.93
N LYS A 94 15.51 -61.38 -50.02
CA LYS A 94 16.15 -60.05 -49.95
C LYS A 94 15.18 -58.98 -49.46
N GLU A 95 13.95 -58.95 -49.96
CA GLU A 95 12.95 -57.97 -49.54
C GLU A 95 12.55 -58.14 -48.06
N SER A 96 12.45 -59.38 -47.58
CA SER A 96 12.18 -59.67 -46.16
C SER A 96 13.30 -59.17 -45.24
N ASN A 97 14.57 -59.44 -45.61
CA ASN A 97 15.72 -59.04 -44.81
C ASN A 97 15.93 -57.51 -44.83
N GLU A 98 15.65 -56.84 -45.95
CA GLU A 98 15.66 -55.37 -46.02
C GLU A 98 14.53 -54.73 -45.19
N ARG A 99 13.33 -55.31 -45.15
CA ARG A 99 12.25 -54.84 -44.27
C ARG A 99 12.63 -54.97 -42.81
N GLU A 100 13.20 -56.11 -42.40
CA GLU A 100 13.62 -56.36 -41.03
C GLU A 100 14.74 -55.40 -40.58
N LYS A 101 15.70 -55.11 -41.47
CA LYS A 101 16.74 -54.09 -41.20
C LYS A 101 16.15 -52.69 -41.07
N ARG A 102 15.21 -52.30 -41.93
CA ARG A 102 14.55 -50.98 -41.83
C ARG A 102 13.71 -50.87 -40.56
N GLU A 103 13.04 -51.95 -40.15
CA GLU A 103 12.23 -51.95 -38.93
C GLU A 103 13.08 -51.91 -37.66
N THR A 104 14.20 -52.63 -37.63
CA THR A 104 15.15 -52.57 -36.51
C THR A 104 15.80 -51.19 -36.39
N SER A 105 16.24 -50.59 -37.50
CA SER A 105 16.75 -49.20 -37.52
C SER A 105 15.71 -48.18 -37.06
N ARG A 106 14.45 -48.32 -37.47
CA ARG A 106 13.36 -47.42 -37.04
C ARG A 106 13.06 -47.58 -35.54
N ARG A 107 13.16 -48.80 -35.00
CA ARG A 107 12.98 -49.05 -33.56
C ARG A 107 14.12 -48.46 -32.72
N THR A 108 15.36 -48.52 -33.21
CA THR A 108 16.49 -47.88 -32.52
C THR A 108 16.35 -46.37 -32.53
N GLU A 109 15.97 -45.78 -33.66
CA GLU A 109 15.76 -44.33 -33.79
C GLU A 109 14.64 -43.82 -32.86
N ILE A 110 13.48 -44.51 -32.84
CA ILE A 110 12.38 -44.19 -31.91
C ILE A 110 12.83 -44.30 -30.44
N ASN A 111 13.69 -45.27 -30.11
CA ASN A 111 14.16 -45.45 -28.74
C ASN A 111 15.20 -44.38 -28.35
N GLU A 112 16.05 -43.97 -29.29
CA GLU A 112 17.01 -42.87 -29.11
C GLU A 112 16.28 -41.53 -28.94
N ASP A 113 15.28 -41.24 -29.77
CA ASP A 113 14.45 -40.04 -29.66
C ASP A 113 13.68 -40.01 -28.34
N ARG A 114 13.16 -41.17 -27.90
CA ARG A 114 12.48 -41.28 -26.61
C ARG A 114 13.44 -41.01 -25.45
N LYS A 115 14.63 -41.61 -25.46
CA LYS A 115 15.65 -41.38 -24.43
C LYS A 115 16.12 -39.92 -24.41
N LYS A 116 16.29 -39.31 -25.59
CA LYS A 116 16.64 -37.90 -25.72
C LYS A 116 15.54 -37.00 -25.16
N GLY A 117 14.28 -37.25 -25.51
CA GLY A 117 13.13 -36.52 -24.95
C GLY A 117 12.95 -36.70 -23.44
N GLU A 118 13.24 -37.89 -22.89
CA GLU A 118 13.25 -38.13 -21.44
C GLU A 118 14.40 -37.38 -20.74
N MET A 119 15.60 -37.33 -21.34
CA MET A 119 16.72 -36.53 -20.81
C MET A 119 16.43 -35.02 -20.83
N GLU A 120 15.93 -34.49 -21.95
CA GLU A 120 15.58 -33.07 -22.08
C GLU A 120 14.48 -32.66 -21.09
N ARG A 121 13.47 -33.52 -20.86
CA ARG A 121 12.45 -33.27 -19.82
C ARG A 121 13.04 -33.27 -18.42
N ASN A 122 13.90 -34.25 -18.10
CA ASN A 122 14.55 -34.31 -16.79
C ASN A 122 15.48 -33.11 -16.56
N GLU A 123 16.17 -32.63 -17.59
CA GLU A 123 17.01 -31.44 -17.53
C GLU A 123 16.17 -30.16 -17.36
N TYR A 124 15.07 -30.05 -18.09
CA TYR A 124 14.10 -28.95 -17.93
C TYR A 124 13.48 -28.93 -16.53
N GLU A 125 13.08 -30.09 -15.99
CA GLU A 125 12.54 -30.20 -14.64
C GLU A 125 13.58 -29.83 -13.57
N ARG A 126 14.85 -30.24 -13.76
CA ARG A 126 15.95 -29.82 -12.89
C ARG A 126 16.16 -28.32 -12.95
N MET A 127 16.23 -27.73 -14.14
CA MET A 127 16.38 -26.29 -14.30
C MET A 127 15.22 -25.54 -13.64
N LYS A 128 13.97 -25.94 -13.92
CA LYS A 128 12.78 -25.33 -13.31
C LYS A 128 12.78 -25.45 -11.79
N LYS A 129 13.24 -26.58 -11.24
CA LYS A 129 13.38 -26.76 -9.80
C LYS A 129 14.45 -25.83 -9.23
N THR A 130 15.62 -25.74 -9.86
CA THR A 130 16.68 -24.82 -9.41
C THR A 130 16.26 -23.36 -9.52
N GLU A 131 15.51 -22.97 -10.56
CA GLU A 131 14.96 -21.61 -10.69
C GLU A 131 13.94 -21.31 -9.60
N ALA A 132 13.06 -22.26 -9.29
CA ALA A 132 12.10 -22.13 -8.19
C ALA A 132 12.82 -22.00 -6.83
N ASP A 133 13.85 -22.81 -6.58
CA ASP A 133 14.64 -22.74 -5.35
C ASP A 133 15.38 -21.41 -5.22
N VAL A 134 15.99 -20.92 -6.31
CA VAL A 134 16.65 -19.61 -6.36
C VAL A 134 15.65 -18.47 -6.16
N TRP A 135 14.47 -18.54 -6.76
CA TRP A 135 13.42 -17.56 -6.58
C TRP A 135 12.92 -17.54 -5.13
N ASN A 136 12.65 -18.70 -4.56
CA ASN A 136 12.20 -18.82 -3.17
C ASN A 136 13.24 -18.29 -2.19
N GLU A 137 14.53 -18.57 -2.41
CA GLU A 137 15.60 -18.05 -1.58
C GLU A 137 15.74 -16.52 -1.70
N LYS A 138 15.61 -15.97 -2.91
CA LYS A 138 15.56 -14.51 -3.11
C LYS A 138 14.39 -13.86 -2.38
N MET A 139 13.20 -14.47 -2.45
CA MET A 139 12.02 -13.98 -1.72
C MET A 139 12.23 -14.04 -0.22
N ARG A 140 12.80 -15.14 0.30
CA ARG A 140 13.11 -15.30 1.72
C ARG A 140 14.09 -14.24 2.23
N ILE A 141 15.15 -13.96 1.46
CA ILE A 141 16.12 -12.90 1.79
C ILE A 141 15.43 -11.54 1.77
N SER A 142 14.65 -11.24 0.72
CA SER A 142 13.94 -9.97 0.60
C SER A 142 12.92 -9.75 1.72
N GLU A 143 12.19 -10.80 2.15
CA GLU A 143 11.28 -10.74 3.30
C GLU A 143 12.04 -10.52 4.61
N ALA A 144 13.18 -11.19 4.79
CA ALA A 144 14.02 -11.00 5.97
C ALA A 144 14.58 -9.57 6.05
N GLU A 145 15.05 -9.00 4.93
CA GLU A 145 15.53 -7.62 4.84
C GLU A 145 14.41 -6.61 5.09
N PHE A 146 13.22 -6.85 4.53
CA PHE A 146 12.04 -6.02 4.77
C PHE A 146 11.64 -6.03 6.25
N ASN A 147 11.56 -7.22 6.86
CA ASN A 147 11.24 -7.37 8.28
C ASN A 147 12.30 -6.72 9.17
N ALA A 148 13.59 -6.88 8.87
CA ALA A 148 14.66 -6.23 9.62
C ALA A 148 14.57 -4.70 9.55
N THR A 149 14.27 -4.15 8.37
CA THR A 149 14.08 -2.70 8.18
C THR A 149 12.87 -2.20 8.96
N LYS A 150 11.76 -2.94 8.92
CA LYS A 150 10.54 -2.62 9.66
C LYS A 150 10.78 -2.64 11.17
N GLU A 151 11.44 -3.66 11.70
CA GLU A 151 11.81 -3.74 13.12
C GLU A 151 12.72 -2.59 13.54
N GLN A 152 13.68 -2.19 12.69
CA GLN A 152 14.54 -1.05 12.98
C GLN A 152 13.76 0.27 13.03
N GLN A 153 12.82 0.47 12.10
CA GLN A 153 11.94 1.65 12.11
C GLN A 153 11.02 1.67 13.34
N GLU A 154 10.44 0.53 13.73
CA GLU A 154 9.62 0.42 14.94
C GLU A 154 10.42 0.73 16.21
N LYS A 155 11.67 0.23 16.31
CA LYS A 155 12.58 0.56 17.42
C LYS A 155 12.92 2.04 17.48
N GLU A 156 13.20 2.67 16.33
CA GLU A 156 13.52 4.11 16.28
C GLU A 156 12.29 4.96 16.65
N LEU A 157 11.09 4.60 16.16
CA LEU A 157 9.85 5.27 16.54
C LEU A 157 9.54 5.10 18.03
N SER A 158 9.79 3.93 18.60
CA SER A 158 9.66 3.71 20.05
C SER A 158 10.63 4.60 20.82
N ARG A 159 11.89 4.67 20.39
CA ARG A 159 12.90 5.53 21.01
C ARG A 159 12.52 7.01 20.94
N ILE A 160 12.10 7.50 19.77
CA ILE A 160 11.65 8.88 19.60
C ILE A 160 10.45 9.16 20.52
N ARG A 161 9.49 8.23 20.60
CA ARG A 161 8.34 8.36 21.50
C ARG A 161 8.78 8.44 22.96
N ASP A 162 9.67 7.56 23.41
CA ASP A 162 10.19 7.56 24.78
C ASP A 162 10.98 8.83 25.09
N GLU A 163 11.77 9.34 24.13
CA GLU A 163 12.48 10.61 24.27
C GLU A 163 11.51 11.80 24.36
N HIS A 164 10.45 11.82 23.56
CA HIS A 164 9.41 12.85 23.61
C HIS A 164 8.61 12.77 24.92
N GLU A 165 8.24 11.58 25.38
CA GLU A 165 7.53 11.39 26.65
C GLU A 165 8.42 11.82 27.83
N ASN A 166 9.70 11.46 27.82
CA ASN A 166 10.65 11.91 28.83
C ASN A 166 10.86 13.43 28.82
N LYS A 167 10.89 14.06 27.63
CA LYS A 167 10.96 15.53 27.52
C LYS A 167 9.69 16.18 28.07
N LEU A 168 8.52 15.67 27.72
CA LEU A 168 7.23 16.15 28.25
C LEU A 168 7.19 16.01 29.77
N ARG A 169 7.60 14.85 30.29
CA ARG A 169 7.66 14.61 31.74
C ARG A 169 8.60 15.59 32.44
N LYS A 170 9.80 15.82 31.91
CA LYS A 170 10.73 16.83 32.45
C LYS A 170 10.14 18.23 32.44
N MET A 171 9.51 18.65 31.34
CA MET A 171 8.86 19.96 31.26
C MET A 171 7.71 20.09 32.27
N MET A 172 6.94 19.02 32.50
CA MET A 172 5.90 19.01 33.54
C MET A 172 6.51 19.12 34.95
N GLU A 173 7.56 18.34 35.25
CA GLU A 173 8.25 18.40 36.54
C GLU A 173 8.88 19.78 36.80
N ASP A 174 9.47 20.40 35.79
CA ASP A 174 10.06 21.74 35.89
C ASP A 174 8.96 22.80 36.10
N ALA A 175 7.84 22.71 35.37
CA ALA A 175 6.69 23.59 35.57
C ALA A 175 6.06 23.45 36.96
N ASP A 176 5.98 22.22 37.50
CA ASP A 176 5.46 21.99 38.85
C ASP A 176 6.44 22.49 39.92
N ARG A 177 7.76 22.33 39.73
CA ARG A 177 8.77 22.94 40.61
C ARG A 177 8.69 24.46 40.60
N GLU A 178 8.52 25.08 39.42
CA GLU A 178 8.33 26.52 39.32
C GLU A 178 7.06 26.97 40.06
N ARG A 179 5.93 26.28 39.85
CA ARG A 179 4.68 26.57 40.60
C ARG A 179 4.87 26.48 42.11
N GLU A 180 5.58 25.46 42.59
CA GLU A 180 5.87 25.28 44.03
C GLU A 180 6.75 26.42 44.56
N LEU A 181 7.83 26.77 43.84
CA LEU A 181 8.69 27.91 44.20
C LEU A 181 7.92 29.24 44.22
N HIS A 182 6.99 29.43 43.29
CA HIS A 182 6.10 30.59 43.25
C HIS A 182 5.15 30.63 44.44
N ALA A 183 4.50 29.50 44.76
CA ALA A 183 3.62 29.39 45.93
C ALA A 183 4.38 29.66 47.24
N ASP A 184 5.61 29.16 47.35
CA ASP A 184 6.49 29.40 48.49
C ASP A 184 6.89 30.87 48.62
N ARG A 185 7.20 31.55 47.50
CA ARG A 185 7.49 32.98 47.48
C ARG A 185 6.28 33.78 47.97
N LEU A 186 5.08 33.46 47.47
CA LEU A 186 3.84 34.12 47.90
C LEU A 186 3.60 33.94 49.40
N ARG A 187 3.77 32.72 49.92
CA ARG A 187 3.63 32.45 51.35
C ARG A 187 4.56 33.33 52.18
N ARG A 188 5.84 33.44 51.78
CA ARG A 188 6.82 34.30 52.48
C ARG A 188 6.46 35.78 52.41
N GLU A 189 5.97 36.27 51.28
CA GLU A 189 5.53 37.68 51.18
C GLU A 189 4.29 37.94 52.05
N ARG A 190 3.32 37.03 52.08
CA ARG A 190 2.17 37.12 53.00
C ARG A 190 2.60 37.13 54.46
N GLU A 191 3.53 36.26 54.84
CA GLU A 191 4.13 36.27 56.19
C GLU A 191 4.83 37.59 56.50
N ARG A 192 5.57 38.17 55.55
CA ARG A 192 6.21 39.48 55.72
C ARG A 192 5.18 40.60 55.92
N VAL A 193 4.11 40.63 55.13
CA VAL A 193 3.02 41.61 55.29
C VAL A 193 2.37 41.47 56.67
N ALA A 194 2.12 40.23 57.12
CA ALA A 194 1.56 39.98 58.45
C ALA A 194 2.50 40.42 59.59
N ILE A 195 3.80 40.13 59.47
CA ILE A 195 4.83 40.58 60.43
C ILE A 195 4.89 42.10 60.46
N ALA A 196 4.95 42.77 59.31
CA ALA A 196 4.97 44.23 59.22
C ALA A 196 3.74 44.87 59.87
N TYR A 197 2.55 44.27 59.67
CA TYR A 197 1.34 44.71 60.37
C TYR A 197 1.43 44.51 61.89
N GLN A 198 1.94 43.37 62.35
CA GLN A 198 2.12 43.11 63.78
C GLN A 198 3.13 44.06 64.43
N GLU A 199 4.23 44.36 63.74
CA GLU A 199 5.23 45.36 64.14
C GLU A 199 4.62 46.75 64.19
N TYR A 200 3.84 47.14 63.18
CA TYR A 200 3.07 48.38 63.19
C TYR A 200 2.16 48.45 64.41
N CYS A 201 1.32 47.45 64.65
CA CYS A 201 0.43 47.41 65.81
C CYS A 201 1.19 47.52 67.14
N SER A 202 2.36 46.90 67.24
CA SER A 202 3.19 46.93 68.45
C SER A 202 3.82 48.31 68.68
N LYS A 203 4.42 48.90 67.63
CA LYS A 203 4.97 50.26 67.64
C LYS A 203 3.87 51.27 67.95
N TRP A 204 2.72 51.11 67.33
CA TRP A 204 1.53 51.94 67.50
C TRP A 204 1.00 51.89 68.94
N LYS A 205 0.83 50.70 69.54
CA LYS A 205 0.39 50.56 70.94
C LYS A 205 1.33 51.27 71.91
N ASN A 206 2.64 51.18 71.66
CA ASN A 206 3.64 51.84 72.50
C ASN A 206 3.59 53.37 72.34
N GLN A 207 3.53 53.86 71.10
CA GLN A 207 3.40 55.30 70.81
C GLN A 207 2.12 55.89 71.43
N MET A 208 0.99 55.18 71.36
CA MET A 208 -0.26 55.63 71.96
C MET A 208 -0.18 55.71 73.48
N ARG A 209 0.33 54.67 74.14
CA ARG A 209 0.47 54.67 75.60
C ARG A 209 1.34 55.84 76.08
N GLU A 210 2.43 56.12 75.37
CA GLU A 210 3.32 57.24 75.69
C GLU A 210 2.65 58.59 75.47
N MET A 211 1.94 58.77 74.34
CA MET A 211 1.21 60.02 74.06
C MET A 211 0.09 60.27 75.08
N PHE A 212 -0.71 59.25 75.43
CA PHE A 212 -1.74 59.36 76.47
C PHE A 212 -1.13 59.80 77.81
N THR A 213 0.00 59.19 78.19
CA THR A 213 0.71 59.55 79.43
C THR A 213 1.13 61.02 79.42
N LEU A 214 1.68 61.51 78.30
CA LEU A 214 2.13 62.89 78.17
C LEU A 214 0.98 63.90 78.11
N MET A 215 -0.14 63.54 77.45
CA MET A 215 -1.35 64.38 77.38
C MET A 215 -2.05 64.46 78.73
N GLN A 216 -2.15 63.37 79.50
CA GLN A 216 -2.67 63.40 80.88
C GLN A 216 -1.85 64.32 81.79
N GLN A 217 -0.54 64.42 81.55
CA GLN A 217 0.35 65.33 82.29
C GLN A 217 0.21 66.81 81.87
N ARG A 218 -0.60 67.12 80.82
CA ARG A 218 -0.76 68.46 80.22
C ARG A 218 0.56 69.10 79.76
N ILE A 219 1.57 68.29 79.45
CA ILE A 219 2.87 68.78 79.00
C ILE A 219 2.88 68.80 77.47
N TRP A 220 2.59 69.95 76.85
CA TRP A 220 2.87 70.16 75.44
C TRP A 220 4.36 70.47 75.25
N SER A 221 5.18 69.42 75.21
CA SER A 221 6.63 69.54 75.01
C SER A 221 7.02 69.29 73.57
N ARG A 222 8.24 69.72 73.22
CA ARG A 222 8.91 69.33 71.98
C ARG A 222 8.92 67.81 71.77
N GLN A 223 8.98 67.01 72.83
CA GLN A 223 8.92 65.55 72.72
C GLN A 223 7.54 65.07 72.25
N VAL A 224 6.44 65.65 72.75
CA VAL A 224 5.08 65.33 72.27
C VAL A 224 4.92 65.69 70.80
N GLU A 225 5.47 66.82 70.39
CA GLU A 225 5.47 67.26 68.99
C GLU A 225 6.23 66.30 68.09
N GLU A 226 7.45 65.89 68.48
CA GLU A 226 8.24 64.91 67.74
C GLU A 226 7.49 63.57 67.60
N ARG A 227 6.74 63.16 68.63
CA ARG A 227 5.91 61.94 68.59
C ARG A 227 4.73 62.06 67.63
N TRP A 228 4.02 63.19 67.63
CA TRP A 228 2.95 63.45 66.66
C TRP A 228 3.47 63.51 65.23
N ALA A 229 4.61 64.17 65.00
CA ALA A 229 5.25 64.19 63.69
C ALA A 229 5.63 62.77 63.23
N ALA A 230 6.24 61.96 64.10
CA ALA A 230 6.60 60.59 63.79
C ALA A 230 5.38 59.70 63.50
N ARG A 231 4.26 59.90 64.21
CA ARG A 231 3.02 59.16 63.96
C ARG A 231 2.40 59.51 62.62
N LEU A 232 2.28 60.80 62.30
CA LEU A 232 1.74 61.26 61.02
C LEU A 232 2.63 60.82 59.85
N ALA A 233 3.95 60.79 60.05
CA ALA A 233 4.88 60.21 59.07
C ALA A 233 4.64 58.70 58.89
N ALA A 234 4.52 57.95 59.99
CA ALA A 234 4.28 56.52 59.95
C ALA A 234 2.96 56.15 59.23
N LEU A 235 1.90 56.95 59.37
CA LEU A 235 0.66 56.73 58.63
C LEU A 235 0.84 56.85 57.11
N ARG A 236 1.72 57.75 56.64
CA ARG A 236 2.08 57.83 55.21
C ARG A 236 2.97 56.67 54.77
N GLU A 237 3.89 56.25 55.64
CA GLU A 237 4.82 55.15 55.34
C GLU A 237 4.11 53.82 55.09
N VAL A 238 2.93 53.61 55.68
CA VAL A 238 2.07 52.44 55.44
C VAL A 238 1.69 52.28 53.96
N HIS A 239 1.59 53.38 53.23
CA HIS A 239 1.21 53.39 51.81
C HIS A 239 2.37 53.02 50.87
N ILE A 240 3.63 53.14 51.30
CA ILE A 240 4.81 52.95 50.43
C ILE A 240 4.81 51.56 49.74
N PRO A 241 4.56 50.44 50.44
CA PRO A 241 4.52 49.12 49.81
C PRO A 241 3.38 48.98 48.79
N ILE A 242 2.24 49.64 49.02
CA ILE A 242 1.07 49.65 48.13
C ILE A 242 1.44 50.37 46.83
N HIS A 243 2.04 51.56 46.93
CA HIS A 243 2.52 52.32 45.77
C HIS A 243 3.50 51.48 44.92
N GLN A 244 4.51 50.86 45.56
CA GLN A 244 5.49 50.03 44.86
C GLN A 244 4.84 48.82 44.17
N SER A 245 3.93 48.14 44.87
CA SER A 245 3.26 46.94 44.34
C SER A 245 2.31 47.28 43.19
N PHE A 246 1.57 48.39 43.30
CA PHE A 246 0.69 48.87 42.23
C PHE A 246 1.47 49.25 40.97
N PHE A 247 2.59 49.96 41.12
CA PHE A 247 3.43 50.37 39.98
C PHE A 247 4.05 49.17 39.26
N ASN A 248 4.50 48.15 40.01
CA ASN A 248 4.99 46.91 39.42
C ASN A 248 3.88 46.17 38.67
N LEU A 249 2.70 46.03 39.30
CA LEU A 249 1.54 45.38 38.71
C LEU A 249 1.10 46.07 37.40
N ARG A 250 1.17 47.40 37.36
CA ARG A 250 0.87 48.18 36.14
C ARG A 250 1.74 47.75 34.97
N PHE A 251 3.05 47.63 35.16
CA PHE A 251 3.94 47.18 34.07
C PHE A 251 3.62 45.76 33.62
N ASP A 252 3.36 44.86 34.56
CA ASP A 252 3.03 43.47 34.23
C ASP A 252 1.73 43.36 33.42
N LEU A 253 0.72 44.16 33.79
CA LEU A 253 -0.56 44.23 33.08
C LEU A 253 -0.40 44.88 31.70
N GLU A 254 0.37 45.97 31.58
CA GLU A 254 0.67 46.60 30.29
C GLU A 254 1.42 45.63 29.36
N ASP A 255 2.40 44.88 29.87
CA ASP A 255 3.12 43.85 29.11
C ASP A 255 2.20 42.72 28.66
N LEU A 256 1.24 42.33 29.50
CA LEU A 256 0.24 41.32 29.17
C LEU A 256 -0.70 41.79 28.04
N THR A 257 -1.05 43.09 28.01
CA THR A 257 -1.87 43.65 26.91
C THR A 257 -1.10 43.86 25.60
N ARG A 258 0.22 44.05 25.65
CA ARG A 258 1.07 44.27 24.45
C ARG A 258 1.49 42.97 23.78
N CYS A 259 1.73 41.92 24.55
CA CYS A 259 2.16 40.63 24.03
C CYS A 259 0.97 39.81 23.48
N ASN A 260 0.40 40.18 22.33
CA ASN A 260 -0.70 39.45 21.64
C ASN A 260 -0.31 38.06 21.09
N GLY A 261 0.61 37.34 21.74
CA GLY A 261 1.03 36.00 21.35
C GLY A 261 0.19 34.92 22.04
N PRO A 262 -0.14 33.81 21.35
CA PRO A 262 -0.85 32.67 21.94
C PRO A 262 -0.10 31.99 23.11
N ASP A 263 1.18 32.34 23.30
CA ASP A 263 2.09 31.83 24.34
C ASP A 263 2.27 32.76 25.56
N LEU A 264 1.38 33.73 25.79
CA LEU A 264 1.26 34.33 27.14
C LEU A 264 0.76 33.25 28.10
N SER A 265 1.72 32.50 28.61
CA SER A 265 1.59 31.28 29.38
C SER A 265 0.69 31.50 30.59
N ALA A 266 -0.15 30.51 30.90
CA ALA A 266 -0.94 30.47 32.14
C ALA A 266 -0.10 30.83 33.40
N TRP A 267 1.21 30.62 33.34
CA TRP A 267 2.18 31.06 34.34
C TRP A 267 2.24 32.59 34.54
N LYS A 268 2.34 33.43 33.49
CA LYS A 268 2.34 34.90 33.65
C LYS A 268 1.04 35.43 34.25
N ARG A 269 -0.09 34.83 33.85
CA ARG A 269 -1.41 35.17 34.43
C ARG A 269 -1.46 34.83 35.90
N SER A 270 -0.99 33.63 36.26
CA SER A 270 -0.89 33.20 37.64
C SER A 270 0.04 34.12 38.46
N GLU A 271 1.16 34.58 37.90
CA GLU A 271 2.04 35.55 38.57
C GLU A 271 1.34 36.89 38.84
N ILE A 272 0.58 37.41 37.87
CA ILE A 272 -0.18 38.64 38.03
C ILE A 272 -1.31 38.47 39.05
N GLU A 273 -2.05 37.35 39.02
CA GLU A 273 -3.07 37.02 40.01
C GLU A 273 -2.49 37.02 41.43
N VAL A 274 -1.30 36.47 41.60
CA VAL A 274 -0.56 36.48 42.88
C VAL A 274 -0.22 37.91 43.32
N LYS A 275 0.29 38.76 42.41
CA LYS A 275 0.60 40.16 42.70
C LYS A 275 -0.65 40.96 43.09
N VAL A 276 -1.77 40.72 42.40
CA VAL A 276 -3.08 41.30 42.73
C VAL A 276 -3.50 40.89 44.14
N SER A 277 -3.45 39.59 44.46
CA SER A 277 -3.81 39.10 45.79
C SER A 277 -2.94 39.70 46.90
N LEU A 278 -1.63 39.85 46.68
CA LEU A 278 -0.74 40.48 47.67
C LEU A 278 -1.07 41.95 47.90
N LEU A 279 -1.41 42.68 46.84
CA LEU A 279 -1.78 44.08 46.93
C LEU A 279 -3.14 44.27 47.64
N LEU A 280 -4.10 43.36 47.42
CA LEU A 280 -5.33 43.31 48.21
C LEU A 280 -5.04 43.12 49.71
N ASP A 281 -4.16 42.16 50.05
CA ASP A 281 -3.75 41.92 51.45
C ASP A 281 -3.10 43.18 52.08
N GLN A 282 -2.30 43.93 51.31
CA GLN A 282 -1.67 45.17 51.76
C GLN A 282 -2.69 46.30 51.96
N LEU A 283 -3.66 46.45 51.05
CA LEU A 283 -4.73 47.44 51.18
C LEU A 283 -5.62 47.15 52.40
N ASP A 284 -5.93 45.88 52.67
CA ASP A 284 -6.64 45.46 53.88
C ASP A 284 -5.86 45.81 55.17
N VAL A 285 -4.54 45.72 55.12
CA VAL A 285 -3.68 46.20 56.21
C VAL A 285 -3.80 47.71 56.39
N GLU A 286 -3.72 48.49 55.31
CA GLU A 286 -3.86 49.95 55.36
C GLU A 286 -5.24 50.37 55.90
N ILE A 287 -6.32 49.75 55.44
CA ILE A 287 -7.68 50.00 55.94
C ILE A 287 -7.78 49.74 57.44
N ARG A 288 -7.24 48.61 57.93
CA ARG A 288 -7.21 48.30 59.37
C ARG A 288 -6.41 49.32 60.16
N ILE A 289 -5.27 49.75 59.63
CA ILE A 289 -4.43 50.76 60.28
C ILE A 289 -5.16 52.10 60.38
N MET A 290 -5.76 52.56 59.28
CA MET A 290 -6.50 53.82 59.23
C MET A 290 -7.76 53.76 60.10
N GLY A 291 -8.47 52.62 60.12
CA GLY A 291 -9.62 52.40 61.00
C GLY A 291 -9.24 52.48 62.48
N ASN A 292 -8.14 51.86 62.88
CA ASN A 292 -7.61 51.98 64.25
C ASN A 292 -7.25 53.43 64.60
N GLU A 293 -6.71 54.19 63.64
CA GLU A 293 -6.40 55.61 63.82
C GLU A 293 -7.67 56.43 64.07
N VAL A 294 -8.72 56.19 63.28
CA VAL A 294 -10.03 56.85 63.41
C VAL A 294 -10.62 56.64 64.80
N ASP A 295 -10.67 55.39 65.26
CA ASP A 295 -11.28 55.05 66.55
C ASP A 295 -10.52 55.69 67.72
N GLU A 296 -9.21 55.85 67.57
CA GLU A 296 -8.36 56.41 68.62
C GLU A 296 -8.34 57.92 68.61
N MET A 297 -8.45 58.57 67.44
CA MET A 297 -8.74 60.00 67.38
C MET A 297 -10.09 60.32 68.03
N LYS A 298 -11.13 59.49 67.81
CA LYS A 298 -12.43 59.65 68.46
C LYS A 298 -12.33 59.53 69.97
N LYS A 299 -11.60 58.51 70.46
CA LYS A 299 -11.38 58.30 71.89
C LYS A 299 -10.62 59.48 72.52
N MET A 300 -9.55 59.94 71.89
CA MET A 300 -8.78 61.09 72.36
C MET A 300 -9.58 62.39 72.29
N ALA A 301 -10.40 62.60 71.25
CA ALA A 301 -11.26 63.77 71.15
C ALA A 301 -12.36 63.78 72.23
N PHE A 302 -12.83 62.60 72.66
CA PHE A 302 -13.74 62.47 73.79
C PHE A 302 -13.05 62.83 75.12
N GLU A 303 -11.81 62.38 75.33
CA GLU A 303 -11.03 62.67 76.53
C GLU A 303 -10.48 64.12 76.55
N HIS A 304 -10.23 64.70 75.37
CA HIS A 304 -9.64 66.03 75.16
C HIS A 304 -10.39 66.83 74.07
N PRO A 305 -11.61 67.33 74.36
CA PRO A 305 -12.42 68.06 73.37
C PRO A 305 -11.77 69.34 72.83
N GLU A 306 -10.82 69.92 73.57
CA GLU A 306 -10.04 71.09 73.19
C GLU A 306 -9.08 70.82 72.02
N ALA A 307 -8.69 69.56 71.81
CA ALA A 307 -7.73 69.14 70.79
C ALA A 307 -8.39 69.01 69.40
N LYS A 308 -8.88 70.14 68.85
CA LYS A 308 -9.60 70.19 67.57
C LYS A 308 -8.85 69.59 66.38
N PHE A 309 -7.52 69.56 66.43
CA PHE A 309 -6.68 68.96 65.37
C PHE A 309 -6.87 67.44 65.24
N LEU A 310 -7.35 66.76 66.28
CA LEU A 310 -7.63 65.31 66.23
C LEU A 310 -8.73 65.00 65.21
N ALA A 311 -9.69 65.90 65.02
CA ALA A 311 -10.76 65.73 64.04
C ALA A 311 -10.21 65.73 62.59
N ASP A 312 -9.23 66.58 62.28
CA ASP A 312 -8.59 66.61 60.97
C ASP A 312 -7.84 65.30 60.67
N ILE A 313 -7.13 64.77 61.67
CA ILE A 313 -6.42 63.49 61.54
C ILE A 313 -7.42 62.35 61.33
N GLN A 314 -8.51 62.35 62.11
CA GLN A 314 -9.59 61.38 62.00
C GLN A 314 -10.23 61.39 60.61
N GLU A 315 -10.62 62.56 60.10
CA GLU A 315 -11.24 62.71 58.78
C GLU A 315 -10.29 62.28 57.66
N SER A 316 -9.00 62.61 57.78
CA SER A 316 -8.00 62.21 56.81
C SER A 316 -7.80 60.70 56.78
N ALA A 317 -7.67 60.05 57.94
CA ALA A 317 -7.55 58.59 58.04
C ALA A 317 -8.81 57.88 57.51
N ASP A 318 -10.00 58.37 57.86
CA ASP A 318 -11.27 57.84 57.32
C ASP A 318 -11.35 57.98 55.80
N SER A 319 -10.93 59.13 55.25
CA SER A 319 -10.91 59.34 53.80
C SER A 319 -9.92 58.43 53.09
N ILE A 320 -8.75 58.15 53.69
CA ILE A 320 -7.77 57.21 53.13
C ILE A 320 -8.33 55.79 53.16
N GLY A 321 -8.91 55.35 54.27
CA GLY A 321 -9.52 54.02 54.39
C GLY A 321 -10.63 53.80 53.35
N LYS A 322 -11.45 54.82 53.08
CA LYS A 322 -12.48 54.77 52.02
C LYS A 322 -11.88 54.68 50.62
N ALA A 323 -10.84 55.46 50.33
CA ALA A 323 -10.16 55.42 49.02
C ALA A 323 -9.46 54.06 48.79
N ALA A 324 -8.82 53.51 49.82
CA ALA A 324 -8.24 52.17 49.78
C ALA A 324 -9.30 51.09 49.52
N ASN A 325 -10.48 51.21 50.16
CA ASN A 325 -11.59 50.28 49.91
C ASN A 325 -12.12 50.38 48.46
N SER A 326 -12.23 51.60 47.91
CA SER A 326 -12.59 51.77 46.48
C SER A 326 -11.55 51.18 45.53
N LEU A 327 -10.27 51.22 45.90
CA LEU A 327 -9.22 50.54 45.16
C LEU A 327 -9.38 49.01 45.25
N ILE A 328 -9.63 48.45 46.44
CA ILE A 328 -9.93 47.02 46.61
C ILE A 328 -11.07 46.57 45.69
N GLU A 329 -12.21 47.27 45.71
CA GLU A 329 -13.37 46.94 44.88
C GLU A 329 -13.02 46.89 43.38
N SER A 330 -12.20 47.86 42.93
CA SER A 330 -11.73 47.88 41.53
C SER A 330 -10.73 46.77 41.21
N MET A 331 -9.88 46.39 42.17
CA MET A 331 -8.89 45.33 42.04
C MET A 331 -9.50 43.92 42.09
N GLU A 332 -10.53 43.70 42.92
CA GLU A 332 -11.29 42.45 42.94
C GLU A 332 -11.97 42.18 41.59
N ALA A 333 -12.41 43.23 40.89
CA ALA A 333 -12.93 43.09 39.53
C ALA A 333 -11.85 42.59 38.54
N ILE A 334 -10.61 43.08 38.67
CA ILE A 334 -9.46 42.59 37.89
C ILE A 334 -9.14 41.14 38.26
N GLU A 335 -9.09 40.83 39.56
CA GLU A 335 -8.81 39.47 40.06
C GLU A 335 -9.83 38.45 39.53
N LYS A 336 -11.12 38.80 39.56
CA LYS A 336 -12.19 37.97 39.01
C LYS A 336 -12.02 37.77 37.51
N HIS A 337 -11.71 38.82 36.76
CA HIS A 337 -11.47 38.75 35.31
C HIS A 337 -10.35 37.76 34.96
N LEU A 338 -9.23 37.85 35.67
CA LEU A 338 -8.08 36.95 35.52
C LEU A 338 -8.43 35.47 35.79
N LYS A 339 -9.38 35.21 36.72
CA LYS A 339 -9.82 33.86 37.10
C LYS A 339 -10.87 33.27 36.14
N THR A 340 -11.75 34.09 35.58
CA THR A 340 -12.95 33.61 34.84
C THR A 340 -12.82 33.62 33.33
N GLU A 341 -12.05 34.54 32.74
CA GLU A 341 -12.03 34.71 31.29
C GLU A 341 -10.79 34.09 30.64
N TYR A 342 -11.01 33.16 29.71
CA TYR A 342 -9.98 32.72 28.75
C TYR A 342 -9.62 33.86 27.78
N ASP A 343 -10.53 34.83 27.60
CA ASP A 343 -10.34 36.00 26.77
C ASP A 343 -9.24 36.91 27.34
N GLN A 344 -8.29 37.26 26.46
CA GLN A 344 -6.94 37.69 26.84
C GLN A 344 -6.82 39.16 27.21
N LEU A 345 -7.93 39.91 27.18
CA LEU A 345 -7.92 41.36 27.31
C LEU A 345 -8.66 41.77 28.58
N LEU A 346 -7.90 42.18 29.59
CA LEU A 346 -8.43 43.03 30.64
C LEU A 346 -9.08 44.24 29.97
N SER A 347 -10.33 44.54 30.33
CA SER A 347 -10.99 45.71 29.74
C SER A 347 -10.18 46.96 30.09
N VAL A 348 -9.76 47.71 29.07
CA VAL A 348 -9.04 49.00 29.24
C VAL A 348 -9.80 49.91 30.21
N ASN A 349 -11.14 49.81 30.24
CA ASN A 349 -11.98 50.55 31.18
C ASN A 349 -11.84 50.07 32.63
N GLN A 350 -11.71 48.76 32.88
CA GLN A 350 -11.50 48.23 34.24
C GLN A 350 -10.15 48.66 34.81
N TRP A 351 -9.08 48.55 34.01
CA TRP A 351 -7.76 49.03 34.43
C TRP A 351 -7.77 50.53 34.72
N LYS A 352 -8.38 51.33 33.85
CA LYS A 352 -8.48 52.77 34.05
C LYS A 352 -9.26 53.15 35.31
N ILE A 353 -10.31 52.40 35.66
CA ILE A 353 -11.03 52.61 36.93
C ILE A 353 -10.09 52.35 38.11
N CYS A 354 -9.30 51.27 38.06
CA CYS A 354 -8.30 50.94 39.07
C CYS A 354 -7.23 52.03 39.23
N GLU A 355 -6.68 52.53 38.12
CA GLU A 355 -5.74 53.66 38.12
C GLU A 355 -6.36 54.90 38.77
N ASN A 356 -7.59 55.27 38.40
CA ASN A 356 -8.26 56.42 39.01
C ASN A 356 -8.49 56.24 40.52
N SER A 357 -8.81 55.02 40.97
CA SER A 357 -8.96 54.71 42.40
C SER A 357 -7.63 54.82 43.14
N PHE A 358 -6.54 54.37 42.52
CA PHE A 358 -5.19 54.51 43.06
C PHE A 358 -4.76 55.98 43.13
N ASP A 359 -4.97 56.76 42.08
CA ASP A 359 -4.67 58.20 42.06
C ASP A 359 -5.49 58.97 43.12
N ASP A 360 -6.72 58.55 43.40
CA ASP A 360 -7.50 59.13 44.51
C ASP A 360 -6.89 58.78 45.87
N LEU A 361 -6.50 57.52 46.08
CA LEU A 361 -5.81 57.08 47.31
C LEU A 361 -4.51 57.86 47.53
N GLU A 362 -3.64 58.00 46.53
CA GLU A 362 -2.40 58.78 46.64
C GLU A 362 -2.70 60.23 47.05
N ARG A 363 -3.71 60.84 46.42
CA ARG A 363 -4.14 62.20 46.77
C ARG A 363 -4.61 62.30 48.23
N LYS A 364 -5.31 61.28 48.75
CA LYS A 364 -5.74 61.26 50.17
C LYS A 364 -4.55 61.12 51.12
N ILE A 365 -3.56 60.30 50.76
CA ILE A 365 -2.32 60.14 51.54
C ILE A 365 -1.53 61.45 51.61
N ASP A 366 -1.42 62.17 50.49
CA ASP A 366 -0.74 63.47 50.43
C ASP A 366 -1.43 64.55 51.28
N LEU A 367 -2.76 64.46 51.39
CA LEU A 367 -3.57 65.37 52.20
C LEU A 367 -3.53 65.05 53.70
N LEU A 368 -2.92 63.93 54.12
CA LEU A 368 -2.76 63.63 55.54
C LEU A 368 -2.05 64.83 56.22
N PRO A 369 -2.51 65.31 57.39
CA PRO A 369 -1.93 66.49 58.00
C PRO A 369 -0.48 66.29 58.41
N THR A 370 0.34 67.33 58.30
CA THR A 370 1.66 67.39 58.92
C THR A 370 1.57 68.11 60.25
N LEU A 371 2.51 67.84 61.18
CA LEU A 371 2.56 68.59 62.43
C LEU A 371 2.66 70.10 62.18
N SER A 372 3.49 70.53 61.21
CA SER A 372 3.63 71.94 60.85
C SER A 372 2.31 72.51 60.30
N GLY A 373 1.59 71.77 59.45
CA GLY A 373 0.28 72.17 58.94
C GLY A 373 -0.76 72.33 60.04
N LEU A 374 -0.83 71.38 60.98
CA LEU A 374 -1.74 71.45 62.13
C LEU A 374 -1.40 72.64 63.03
N LYS A 375 -0.12 72.88 63.31
CA LYS A 375 0.32 74.07 64.07
C LYS A 375 -0.13 75.36 63.41
N MET A 376 0.10 75.50 62.10
CA MET A 376 -0.33 76.70 61.37
C MET A 376 -1.85 76.93 61.44
N LYS A 377 -2.65 75.85 61.44
CA LYS A 377 -4.11 75.93 61.48
C LYS A 377 -4.68 76.22 62.88
N TYR A 378 -4.02 75.75 63.95
CA TYR A 378 -4.58 75.75 65.32
C TYR A 378 -3.78 76.54 66.36
N GLN A 379 -2.59 77.06 66.05
CA GLN A 379 -1.82 77.95 66.94
C GLN A 379 -2.00 79.45 66.62
N GLN A 380 -2.95 79.79 65.74
CA GLN A 380 -3.54 81.13 65.62
C GLN A 380 -4.76 81.23 66.53
#